data_AF-A0A957IJ20-F1
#
_entry.id   AF-A0A957IJ20-F1
#
_cell.length_a   1.000
_cell.length_b   1.000
_cell.length_c   1.000
_cell.angle_alpha   90.00
_cell.angle_beta   90.00
_cell.angle_gamma   90.00
#
_symmetry.space_group_name_H-M   'P 1'
#
loop_
_entity.id
_entity.type
_entity.pdbx_description
1 polymer ?
#
loop_
_entity_poly.entity_id
_entity_poly.type
_entity_poly.pdbx_seq_one_letter_code
_entity_poly.pdbx_strand_id
1 'polypeptide(L)'
;MLTRKVNSHTGDDDFVRVAVGEVNGRFVTTPISRGAGVITSLVRADGIVRIPRFSEGADAGSEVTVHLYRDARDLAQTILAIGSHDLTLDLIAQFLAERSGTRLASANVGSLGGLVALRRGECHLAGSHLLDPETGIYNQSYVRRYLPNEDVVQVTLVGREQGWLVPSGNPKN
;
A
#
# COMPACT_ATOMS: atom_id res chain seq x y z
N MET A 1 -5.03 -1.46 13.99
CA MET A 1 -5.60 -0.13 13.68
C MET A 1 -5.82 0.01 12.18
N LEU A 2 -6.99 0.46 11.76
CA LEU A 2 -7.34 0.60 10.34
C LEU A 2 -6.67 1.83 9.71
N THR A 3 -5.98 1.69 8.58
CA THR A 3 -5.25 2.81 7.94
C THR A 3 -6.13 3.73 7.10
N ARG A 4 -7.30 3.25 6.66
CA ARG A 4 -8.26 4.05 5.87
C ARG A 4 -9.69 3.64 6.15
N LYS A 5 -10.61 4.58 5.89
CA LYS A 5 -12.04 4.34 5.98
C LYS A 5 -12.46 3.19 5.06
N VAL A 6 -13.26 2.29 5.62
CA VAL A 6 -13.96 1.23 4.91
C VAL A 6 -15.43 1.61 4.91
N ASN A 7 -16.02 1.83 3.75
CA ASN A 7 -17.48 1.99 3.64
C ASN A 7 -18.13 0.61 3.45
N SER A 8 -19.25 0.35 4.11
CA SER A 8 -20.05 -0.86 3.96
C SER A 8 -21.48 -0.51 3.54
N HIS A 9 -22.12 -1.40 2.77
CA HIS A 9 -23.52 -1.25 2.41
C HIS A 9 -24.40 -1.82 3.51
N THR A 10 -25.52 -1.16 3.78
CA THR A 10 -26.51 -1.63 4.76
C THR A 10 -27.25 -2.86 4.21
N GLY A 11 -27.30 -3.95 4.98
CA GLY A 11 -28.14 -5.13 4.69
C GLY A 11 -27.49 -6.45 5.09
N ASP A 12 -26.21 -6.61 4.74
CA ASP A 12 -25.42 -7.83 4.98
C ASP A 12 -24.15 -7.53 5.78
N ASP A 13 -23.52 -8.59 6.30
CA ASP A 13 -22.16 -8.48 6.84
C ASP A 13 -21.16 -8.32 5.67
N ASP A 14 -20.31 -7.29 5.73
CA ASP A 14 -19.25 -7.08 4.73
C ASP A 14 -17.92 -7.69 5.22
N PHE A 15 -17.29 -8.52 4.39
CA PHE A 15 -16.04 -9.19 4.68
C PHE A 15 -14.90 -8.53 3.91
N VAL A 16 -14.17 -7.67 4.61
CA VAL A 16 -13.14 -6.84 4.02
C VAL A 16 -11.79 -7.50 4.17
N ARG A 17 -11.20 -7.91 3.05
CA ARG A 17 -9.83 -8.42 3.00
C ARG A 17 -8.84 -7.31 3.36
N VAL A 18 -7.86 -7.65 4.16
CA VAL A 18 -6.86 -6.70 4.68
C VAL A 18 -5.45 -7.26 4.56
N ALA A 19 -4.49 -6.35 4.39
CA ALA A 19 -3.09 -6.59 4.68
C ALA A 19 -2.79 -6.10 6.10
N VAL A 20 -1.95 -6.82 6.83
CA VAL A 20 -1.58 -6.53 8.22
C VAL A 20 -0.07 -6.50 8.34
N GLY A 21 0.45 -5.51 9.05
CA GLY A 21 1.86 -5.45 9.42
C GLY A 21 2.02 -4.77 10.78
N GLU A 22 3.16 -5.00 11.42
CA GLU A 22 3.54 -4.25 12.61
C GLU A 22 4.42 -3.07 12.20
N VAL A 23 4.03 -1.85 12.57
CA VAL A 23 4.78 -0.62 12.33
C VAL A 23 4.89 0.14 13.65
N ASN A 24 6.10 0.52 14.04
CA ASN A 24 6.36 1.25 15.29
C ASN A 24 5.74 0.58 16.54
N GLY A 25 5.80 -0.76 16.62
CA GLY A 25 5.26 -1.54 17.74
C GLY A 25 3.73 -1.66 17.75
N ARG A 26 3.05 -1.32 16.66
CA ARG A 26 1.59 -1.37 16.54
C ARG A 26 1.16 -2.10 15.27
N PHE A 27 0.18 -3.00 15.40
CA PHE A 27 -0.43 -3.62 14.25
C PHE A 27 -1.31 -2.64 13.47
N VAL A 28 -0.96 -2.44 12.22
CA VAL A 28 -1.69 -1.62 11.25
C VAL A 28 -2.37 -2.53 10.23
N THR A 29 -3.58 -2.15 9.84
CA THR A 29 -4.48 -2.96 9.03
C THR A 29 -4.94 -2.13 7.85
N THR A 30 -4.55 -2.53 6.65
CA THR A 30 -4.88 -1.82 5.42
C THR A 30 -5.86 -2.63 4.58
N PRO A 31 -7.09 -2.15 4.34
CA PRO A 31 -8.01 -2.75 3.39
C PRO A 31 -7.37 -2.84 2.00
N ILE A 32 -7.45 -3.99 1.36
CA ILE A 32 -7.00 -4.15 -0.04
C ILE A 32 -8.17 -3.99 -1.00
N SER A 33 -7.88 -3.73 -2.28
CA SER A 33 -8.89 -3.40 -3.28
C SER A 33 -10.00 -4.46 -3.38
N ARG A 34 -11.25 -3.98 -3.51
CA ARG A 34 -12.47 -4.77 -3.59
C ARG A 34 -12.85 -5.08 -5.04
N GLY A 35 -13.65 -6.13 -5.24
CA GLY A 35 -14.20 -6.55 -6.52
C GLY A 35 -14.27 -8.07 -6.64
N ALA A 36 -15.43 -8.59 -7.04
CA ALA A 36 -15.68 -10.04 -7.19
C ALA A 36 -14.71 -10.72 -8.18
N GLY A 37 -14.15 -9.95 -9.13
CA GLY A 37 -13.15 -10.44 -10.09
C GLY A 37 -11.68 -10.34 -9.64
N VAL A 38 -11.38 -9.79 -8.46
CA VAL A 38 -9.99 -9.54 -8.04
C VAL A 38 -9.47 -10.72 -7.21
N ILE A 39 -9.22 -11.87 -7.85
CA ILE A 39 -8.73 -13.10 -7.18
C ILE A 39 -7.39 -12.87 -6.48
N THR A 40 -6.51 -12.04 -7.05
CA THR A 40 -5.18 -11.72 -6.50
C THR A 40 -5.24 -11.14 -5.08
N SER A 41 -6.37 -10.53 -4.71
CA SER A 41 -6.56 -10.02 -3.34
C SER A 41 -6.67 -11.13 -2.29
N LEU A 42 -7.13 -12.34 -2.63
CA LEU A 42 -7.14 -13.47 -1.69
C LEU A 42 -5.72 -13.91 -1.32
N VAL A 43 -4.84 -13.99 -2.33
CA VAL A 43 -3.43 -14.36 -2.15
C VAL A 43 -2.68 -13.29 -1.33
N ARG A 44 -3.01 -12.01 -1.57
CA ARG A 44 -2.37 -10.87 -0.90
C ARG A 44 -2.90 -10.61 0.52
N ALA A 45 -4.10 -11.09 0.85
CA ALA A 45 -4.73 -10.86 2.14
C ALA A 45 -4.00 -11.61 3.27
N ASP A 46 -3.82 -10.92 4.39
CA ASP A 46 -3.33 -11.51 5.63
C ASP A 46 -4.50 -11.94 6.53
N GLY A 47 -5.70 -11.41 6.27
CA GLY A 47 -6.93 -11.80 6.94
C GLY A 47 -8.15 -11.03 6.43
N ILE A 48 -9.25 -11.15 7.18
CA ILE A 48 -10.49 -10.40 6.95
C ILE A 48 -10.96 -9.67 8.19
N VAL A 49 -11.54 -8.49 7.97
CA VAL A 49 -12.31 -7.74 8.95
C VAL A 49 -13.78 -7.91 8.60
N ARG A 50 -14.59 -8.31 9.58
CA ARG A 50 -16.06 -8.37 9.43
C ARG A 50 -16.66 -7.04 9.86
N ILE A 51 -17.31 -6.36 8.93
CA ILE A 51 -18.15 -5.19 9.22
C ILE A 51 -19.59 -5.71 9.42
N PRO A 52 -20.19 -5.56 10.62
CA PRO A 52 -21.53 -6.08 10.88
C PRO A 52 -22.59 -5.46 9.96
N ARG A 53 -23.63 -6.23 9.65
CA ARG A 53 -24.86 -5.68 9.05
C ARG A 53 -25.36 -4.47 9.85
N PHE A 54 -25.88 -3.49 9.13
CA PHE A 54 -26.32 -2.19 9.66
C PHE A 54 -25.20 -1.25 10.14
N SER A 55 -23.93 -1.60 9.90
CA SER A 55 -22.83 -0.65 10.00
C SER A 55 -22.56 0.00 8.63
N GLU A 56 -22.34 1.32 8.64
CA GLU A 56 -21.91 2.07 7.44
C GLU A 56 -20.42 1.85 7.13
N GLY A 57 -19.69 1.14 7.99
CA GLY A 57 -18.26 0.95 7.85
C GLY A 57 -17.44 1.20 9.11
N ALA A 58 -16.14 1.38 8.91
CA ALA A 58 -15.18 1.71 9.95
C ALA A 58 -14.28 2.86 9.49
N ASP A 59 -14.05 3.84 10.35
CA ASP A 59 -13.21 5.00 10.03
C ASP A 59 -11.72 4.67 10.14
N ALA A 60 -10.89 5.48 9.48
CA ALA A 60 -9.43 5.42 9.65
C ALA A 60 -9.07 5.69 11.13
N GLY A 61 -8.09 4.95 11.65
CA GLY A 61 -7.68 5.00 13.05
C GLY A 61 -8.50 4.12 13.99
N SER A 62 -9.61 3.52 13.54
CA SER A 62 -10.39 2.62 14.37
C SER A 62 -9.66 1.31 14.68
N GLU A 63 -9.92 0.76 15.87
CA GLU A 63 -9.53 -0.61 16.20
C GLU A 63 -10.51 -1.59 15.55
N VAL A 64 -9.96 -2.64 14.93
CA VAL A 64 -10.73 -3.66 14.23
C VAL A 64 -10.19 -5.04 14.60
N THR A 65 -11.08 -6.01 14.70
CA THR A 65 -10.70 -7.42 14.85
C THR A 65 -10.43 -8.00 13.48
N VAL A 66 -9.23 -8.55 13.29
CA VAL A 66 -8.84 -9.24 12.05
C VAL A 66 -8.84 -10.74 12.29
N HIS A 67 -9.58 -11.48 11.47
CA HIS A 67 -9.48 -12.94 11.40
C HIS A 67 -8.35 -13.29 10.42
N LEU A 68 -7.19 -13.65 10.97
CA LEU A 68 -5.98 -13.90 10.22
C LEU A 68 -6.04 -15.23 9.46
N TYR A 69 -5.42 -15.25 8.28
CA TYR A 69 -5.20 -16.44 7.46
C TYR A 69 -3.83 -17.09 7.72
N ARG A 70 -2.99 -16.41 8.49
CA ARG A 70 -1.59 -16.78 8.76
C ARG A 70 -1.22 -16.47 10.21
N ASP A 71 -0.04 -16.94 10.63
CA ASP A 71 0.46 -16.73 11.99
C ASP A 71 0.78 -15.25 12.22
N ALA A 72 0.46 -14.74 13.41
CA ALA A 72 0.72 -13.34 13.77
C ALA A 72 2.22 -13.01 13.78
N ARG A 73 3.10 -14.00 14.01
CA ARG A 73 4.56 -13.84 13.95
C ARG A 73 5.04 -13.44 12.57
N ASP A 74 4.43 -13.98 11.51
CA ASP A 74 4.77 -13.64 10.13
C ASP A 74 4.43 -12.17 9.81
N LEU A 75 3.38 -11.64 10.46
CA LEU A 75 2.93 -10.25 10.31
C LEU A 75 3.85 -9.26 11.04
N ALA A 76 4.38 -9.66 12.19
CA ALA A 76 5.37 -8.87 12.93
C ALA A 76 6.67 -8.66 12.13
N GLN A 77 7.00 -9.59 11.22
CA GLN A 77 8.19 -9.51 10.35
C GLN A 77 7.89 -8.95 8.95
N THR A 78 6.72 -8.32 8.75
CA THR A 78 6.31 -7.81 7.44
C THR A 78 6.69 -6.34 7.25
N ILE A 79 7.48 -6.07 6.20
CA ILE A 79 7.70 -4.72 5.69
C ILE A 79 6.45 -4.27 4.94
N LEU A 80 5.67 -3.41 5.59
CA LEU A 80 4.50 -2.77 4.97
C LEU A 80 4.87 -1.55 4.12
N ALA A 81 4.56 -1.60 2.82
CA ALA A 81 4.63 -0.51 1.87
C ALA A 81 3.22 -0.01 1.51
N ILE A 82 2.93 1.27 1.70
CA ILE A 82 1.64 1.89 1.38
C ILE A 82 1.86 3.07 0.44
N GLY A 83 1.17 3.10 -0.70
CA GLY A 83 1.24 4.23 -1.61
C GLY A 83 0.92 3.87 -3.05
N SER A 84 1.72 4.39 -3.98
CA SER A 84 1.65 3.99 -5.38
C SER A 84 2.25 2.62 -5.62
N HIS A 85 1.60 1.85 -6.48
CA HIS A 85 2.12 0.57 -6.96
C HIS A 85 3.25 0.79 -7.96
N ASP A 86 4.24 -0.10 -7.92
CA ASP A 86 5.21 -0.28 -8.99
C ASP A 86 5.57 -1.78 -9.08
N LEU A 87 5.80 -2.29 -10.29
CA LEU A 87 6.15 -3.71 -10.51
C LEU A 87 7.47 -4.09 -9.82
N THR A 88 8.37 -3.13 -9.64
CA THR A 88 9.63 -3.34 -8.92
C THR A 88 9.41 -3.72 -7.46
N LEU A 89 8.32 -3.27 -6.83
CA LEU A 89 7.98 -3.68 -5.47
C LEU A 89 7.60 -5.16 -5.40
N ASP A 90 6.92 -5.69 -6.43
CA ASP A 90 6.59 -7.12 -6.50
C ASP A 90 7.88 -7.96 -6.68
N LEU A 91 8.83 -7.49 -7.52
CA LEU A 91 10.13 -8.14 -7.69
C LEU A 91 10.98 -8.11 -6.40
N ILE A 92 10.99 -6.98 -5.68
CA ILE A 92 11.68 -6.86 -4.40
C ILE A 92 11.04 -7.78 -3.36
N ALA A 93 9.69 -7.85 -3.32
CA ALA A 93 8.98 -8.75 -2.42
C ALA A 93 9.36 -10.22 -2.66
N GLN A 94 9.43 -10.64 -3.93
CA GLN A 94 9.87 -11.97 -4.29
C GLN A 94 11.33 -12.21 -3.85
N PHE A 95 12.23 -11.28 -4.18
CA PHE A 95 13.64 -11.39 -3.83
C PHE A 95 13.88 -11.49 -2.31
N LEU A 96 13.18 -10.68 -1.51
CA LEU A 96 13.27 -10.71 -0.05
C LEU A 96 12.73 -12.03 0.53
N ALA A 97 11.61 -12.52 -0.02
CA ALA A 97 11.04 -13.80 0.38
C ALA A 97 12.01 -14.96 0.11
N GLU A 98 12.61 -15.00 -1.09
CA GLU A 98 13.57 -16.05 -1.47
C GLU A 98 14.88 -15.98 -0.69
N ARG A 99 15.39 -14.78 -0.42
CA ARG A 99 16.75 -14.61 0.13
C ARG A 99 16.80 -14.61 1.65
N SER A 100 15.81 -14.04 2.32
CA SER A 100 15.82 -13.88 3.78
C SER A 100 14.53 -14.33 4.45
N GLY A 101 13.53 -14.82 3.70
CA GLY A 101 12.19 -15.08 4.22
C GLY A 101 11.45 -13.81 4.64
N THR A 102 12.01 -12.63 4.37
CA THR A 102 11.42 -11.36 4.78
C THR A 102 10.24 -11.04 3.88
N ARG A 103 9.09 -10.76 4.50
CA ARG A 103 7.88 -10.46 3.77
C ARG A 103 7.80 -8.96 3.48
N LEU A 104 7.58 -8.60 2.21
CA LEU A 104 7.13 -7.26 1.83
C LEU A 104 5.67 -7.32 1.39
N ALA A 105 4.83 -6.48 1.98
CA ALA A 105 3.43 -6.34 1.61
C ALA A 105 3.19 -4.94 1.07
N SER A 106 2.56 -4.83 -0.11
CA SER A 106 2.21 -3.53 -0.72
C SER A 106 0.70 -3.32 -0.72
N ALA A 107 0.25 -2.16 -0.26
CA ALA A 107 -1.14 -1.71 -0.41
C ALA A 107 -1.22 -0.43 -1.25
N ASN A 108 -2.09 -0.48 -2.27
CA ASN A 108 -2.18 0.57 -3.28
C ASN A 108 -3.25 1.60 -2.87
N VAL A 109 -2.80 2.76 -2.41
CA VAL A 109 -3.66 3.89 -2.00
C VAL A 109 -3.33 5.19 -2.75
N GLY A 110 -2.38 5.14 -3.70
CA GLY A 110 -1.90 6.28 -4.46
C GLY A 110 -0.78 7.05 -3.77
N SER A 111 -0.04 7.86 -4.55
CA SER A 111 1.20 8.52 -4.09
C SER A 111 0.99 9.41 -2.87
N LEU A 112 -0.04 10.27 -2.91
CA LEU A 112 -0.33 11.18 -1.81
C LEU A 112 -0.82 10.44 -0.57
N GLY A 113 -1.65 9.40 -0.76
CA GLY A 113 -2.10 8.53 0.32
C GLY A 113 -0.93 7.83 1.01
N GLY A 114 0.10 7.45 0.25
CA GLY A 114 1.34 6.90 0.80
C GLY A 114 2.11 7.87 1.69
N LEU A 115 2.28 9.13 1.26
CA LEU A 115 2.92 10.15 2.11
C LEU A 115 2.12 10.42 3.39
N VAL A 116 0.78 10.45 3.31
CA VAL A 116 -0.08 10.60 4.49
C VAL A 116 0.02 9.40 5.42
N ALA A 117 0.11 8.17 4.89
CA ALA A 117 0.31 6.96 5.68
C ALA A 117 1.66 6.96 6.41
N LEU A 118 2.75 7.38 5.73
CA LEU A 118 4.06 7.55 6.37
C LEU A 118 3.99 8.54 7.53
N ARG A 119 3.38 9.72 7.34
CA ARG A 119 3.21 10.72 8.41
C ARG A 119 2.49 10.15 9.64
N ARG A 120 1.54 9.23 9.42
CA ARG A 120 0.76 8.62 10.50
C ARG A 120 1.47 7.43 11.16
N GLY A 121 2.66 7.06 10.69
CA GLY A 121 3.36 5.85 11.14
C GLY A 121 2.62 4.57 10.78
N GLU A 122 1.87 4.58 9.65
CA GLU A 122 1.04 3.46 9.20
C GLU A 122 1.76 2.53 8.22
N CYS A 123 2.97 2.87 7.78
CA CYS A 123 3.81 2.04 6.93
C CYS A 123 5.30 2.32 7.14
N HIS A 124 6.15 1.40 6.66
CA HIS A 124 7.60 1.58 6.64
C HIS A 124 8.08 2.30 5.38
N LEU A 125 7.36 2.12 4.27
CA LEU A 125 7.73 2.61 2.95
C LEU A 125 6.50 3.19 2.24
N ALA A 126 6.69 4.22 1.43
CA ALA A 126 5.68 4.69 0.49
C ALA A 126 6.23 4.91 -0.92
N GLY A 127 5.57 4.29 -1.90
CA GLY A 127 5.78 4.59 -3.30
C GLY A 127 5.13 5.93 -3.67
N SER A 128 5.86 6.81 -4.36
CA SER A 128 5.34 8.10 -4.81
C SER A 128 5.94 8.53 -6.15
N HIS A 129 5.11 9.10 -7.00
CA HIS A 129 5.48 9.69 -8.30
C HIS A 129 4.74 11.03 -8.53
N LEU A 130 4.75 11.90 -7.52
CA LEU A 130 4.08 13.21 -7.59
C LEU A 130 4.98 14.22 -8.30
N LEU A 131 4.57 14.66 -9.49
CA LEU A 131 5.26 15.71 -10.24
C LEU A 131 4.90 17.08 -9.67
N ASP A 132 5.90 17.89 -9.41
CA ASP A 132 5.72 19.32 -9.21
C ASP A 132 5.66 20.02 -10.58
N PRO A 133 4.53 20.64 -10.96
CA PRO A 133 4.37 21.23 -12.28
C PRO A 133 5.19 22.51 -12.49
N GLU A 134 5.59 23.19 -11.41
CA GLU A 134 6.37 24.42 -11.50
C GLU A 134 7.86 24.13 -11.69
N THR A 135 8.37 23.10 -11.01
CA THR A 135 9.80 22.75 -11.03
C THR A 135 10.14 21.57 -11.94
N GLY A 136 9.16 20.75 -12.31
CA GLY A 136 9.38 19.49 -13.03
C GLY A 136 10.02 18.38 -12.17
N ILE A 137 10.25 18.63 -10.88
CA ILE A 137 10.91 17.68 -9.97
C ILE A 137 9.87 16.79 -9.30
N TYR A 138 10.16 15.49 -9.24
CA TYR A 138 9.30 14.54 -8.55
C TYR A 138 9.51 14.54 -7.04
N ASN A 139 8.41 14.41 -6.32
CA ASN A 139 8.26 14.11 -4.89
C ASN A 139 8.82 15.14 -3.91
N GLN A 140 9.87 15.91 -4.22
CA GLN A 140 10.56 16.74 -3.23
C GLN A 140 9.66 17.78 -2.55
N SER A 141 8.88 18.53 -3.33
CA SER A 141 7.95 19.55 -2.76
C SER A 141 6.83 18.90 -1.95
N TYR A 142 6.34 17.73 -2.39
CA TYR A 142 5.34 16.97 -1.67
C TYR A 142 5.89 16.36 -0.38
N VAL A 143 7.11 15.81 -0.36
CA VAL A 143 7.75 15.33 0.87
C VAL A 143 7.88 16.47 1.87
N ARG A 144 8.39 17.64 1.46
CA ARG A 144 8.47 18.81 2.35
C ARG A 144 7.11 19.26 2.91
N ARG A 145 6.06 19.21 2.09
CA ARG A 145 4.70 19.62 2.49
C ARG A 145 4.01 18.56 3.37
N TYR A 146 4.17 17.29 3.04
CA TYR A 146 3.45 16.16 3.63
C TYR A 146 4.24 15.42 4.71
N LEU A 147 5.52 15.69 4.90
CA LEU A 147 6.36 15.05 5.92
C LEU A 147 7.33 16.08 6.57
N PRO A 148 6.87 17.29 6.96
CA PRO A 148 7.77 18.38 7.36
C PRO A 148 8.57 18.09 8.64
N ASN A 149 8.12 17.16 9.48
CA ASN A 149 8.72 16.82 10.76
C ASN A 149 9.07 15.33 10.87
N GLU A 150 9.07 14.61 9.75
CA GLU A 150 9.38 13.17 9.73
C GLU A 150 10.78 12.96 9.17
N ASP A 151 11.58 12.15 9.87
CA ASP A 151 12.90 11.73 9.40
C ASP A 151 12.74 10.67 8.32
N VAL A 152 12.70 11.10 7.05
CA VAL A 152 12.52 10.22 5.90
C VAL A 152 13.69 10.26 4.95
N VAL A 153 13.98 9.11 4.34
CA VAL A 153 14.96 8.98 3.26
C VAL A 153 14.21 8.83 1.94
N GLN A 154 14.45 9.75 1.01
CA GLN A 154 13.95 9.63 -0.36
C GLN A 154 14.92 8.79 -1.19
N VAL A 155 14.45 7.66 -1.71
CA VAL A 155 15.21 6.78 -2.60
C VAL A 155 14.60 6.80 -3.99
N THR A 156 15.39 7.18 -4.99
CA THR A 156 15.01 6.98 -6.39
C THR A 156 15.11 5.50 -6.72
N LEU A 157 13.97 4.82 -6.79
CA LEU A 157 13.93 3.37 -6.97
C LEU A 157 14.29 2.96 -8.40
N VAL A 158 13.56 3.49 -9.38
CA VAL A 158 13.79 3.22 -10.81
C VAL A 158 13.44 4.44 -11.66
N GLY A 159 14.17 4.61 -12.76
CA GLY A 159 13.74 5.44 -13.88
C GLY A 159 12.81 4.64 -14.80
N ARG A 160 11.80 5.28 -15.39
CA ARG A 160 10.90 4.64 -16.36
C ARG A 160 10.90 5.45 -17.65
N GLU A 161 11.14 4.78 -18.76
CA GLU A 161 10.96 5.34 -20.10
C GLU A 161 9.60 4.87 -20.64
N GLN A 162 8.79 5.81 -21.15
CA GLN A 162 7.50 5.51 -21.76
C GLN A 162 7.53 5.98 -23.21
N GLY A 163 7.13 5.11 -24.12
CA GLY A 163 7.14 5.39 -25.55
C GLY A 163 6.51 4.26 -26.35
N TRP A 164 6.49 4.43 -27.67
CA TRP A 164 6.01 3.42 -28.59
C TRP A 164 7.11 2.41 -28.90
N LEU A 165 6.81 1.13 -28.78
CA LEU A 165 7.67 0.06 -29.32
C LEU A 165 7.44 -0.01 -30.83
N VAL A 166 8.39 0.50 -31.61
CA VAL A 166 8.33 0.51 -33.08
C VAL A 166 9.42 -0.37 -33.70
N PRO A 167 9.19 -0.93 -34.90
CA PRO A 167 10.25 -1.60 -35.63
C PRO A 167 11.43 -0.67 -35.90
N SER A 168 12.64 -1.23 -35.93
CA SER A 168 13.84 -0.47 -36.33
C SER A 168 13.64 0.15 -37.71
N GLY A 169 13.95 1.44 -37.85
CA GLY A 169 13.80 2.17 -39.11
C GLY A 169 12.36 2.55 -39.48
N ASN A 170 11.42 2.58 -38.52
CA ASN A 170 10.06 3.07 -38.78
C ASN A 170 10.10 4.50 -39.37
N PRO A 171 9.64 4.72 -40.61
CA PRO A 171 9.74 6.00 -41.31
C PRO A 171 8.75 7.05 -40.80
N LYS A 172 7.90 6.71 -39.81
CA LYS A 172 6.95 7.63 -39.16
C LYS A 172 7.47 8.19 -37.82
N ASN A 173 8.76 7.98 -37.51
CA ASN A 173 9.45 8.66 -36.41
C ASN A 173 9.89 10.06 -36.83
#